data_AF-A0A4R6T2W8-F1
#
_entry.id   AF-A0A4R6T2W8-F1
#
_cell.length_a   1.000
_cell.length_b   1.000
_cell.length_c   1.000
_cell.angle_alpha   90.00
_cell.angle_beta   90.00
_cell.angle_gamma   90.00
#
_symmetry.space_group_name_H-M   'P 1'
#
loop_
_entity.id
_entity.type
_entity.pdbx_description
1 polymer ?
#
loop_
_entity_poly.entity_id
_entity_poly.type
_entity_poly.pdbx_seq_one_letter_code
_entity_poly.pdbx_strand_id
1 'polypeptide(L)'
;MINKVQAKGTYVFEQEVLLEKVYDLLNIFFGSKELFRRCDLNDEQDPLNLLHRRFFDRKVSRLMIEIAATLRVMDDHMRNLPSESPERKEYMEKVKHADQFSFGLFDDLNLDLRQTCNKIIHTEVFELHLVNGSEAHENDIVFQQDMGDREIHWQHYRDYIRLAGRRGKQQWFVLLNIETFVSAVVKLLG
;
A
#
# COMPACT_ATOMS: atom_id res chain seq x y z
N MET A 1 42.85 -9.12 -19.76
CA MET A 1 41.53 -8.53 -20.07
C MET A 1 40.46 -9.56 -19.73
N ILE A 2 39.66 -9.34 -18.69
CA ILE A 2 38.58 -10.24 -18.31
C ILE A 2 37.34 -9.77 -19.07
N ASN A 3 36.90 -10.57 -20.05
CA ASN A 3 35.64 -10.35 -20.75
C ASN A 3 34.50 -10.55 -19.74
N LYS A 4 33.88 -9.45 -19.30
CA LYS A 4 32.59 -9.49 -18.62
C LYS A 4 31.55 -9.92 -19.64
N VAL A 5 31.16 -11.18 -19.60
CA VAL A 5 29.96 -11.67 -20.28
C VAL A 5 28.76 -11.02 -19.57
N GLN A 6 28.24 -9.94 -20.15
CA GLN A 6 26.93 -9.42 -19.76
C GLN A 6 25.89 -10.45 -20.20
N ALA A 7 25.33 -11.18 -19.25
CA ALA A 7 24.14 -11.97 -19.48
C ALA A 7 23.01 -11.02 -19.92
N LYS A 8 22.69 -11.02 -21.21
CA LYS A 8 21.45 -10.42 -21.74
C LYS A 8 20.28 -11.33 -21.32
N GLY A 9 19.92 -11.28 -20.05
CA GLY A 9 18.62 -11.77 -19.62
C GLY A 9 17.58 -10.75 -20.07
N THR A 10 16.68 -11.15 -20.98
CA THR A 10 15.48 -10.37 -21.26
C THR A 10 14.59 -10.49 -20.02
N TYR A 11 14.58 -9.45 -19.19
CA TYR A 11 13.68 -9.40 -18.05
C TYR A 11 12.26 -9.26 -18.59
N VAL A 12 11.45 -10.32 -18.44
CA VAL A 12 10.03 -10.28 -18.78
C VAL A 12 9.30 -9.78 -17.55
N PHE A 13 8.79 -8.57 -17.62
CA PHE A 13 7.97 -8.00 -16.56
C PHE A 13 6.55 -8.53 -16.71
N GLU A 14 6.11 -9.35 -15.76
CA GLU A 14 4.75 -9.88 -15.72
C GLU A 14 3.81 -8.85 -15.09
N GLN A 15 3.39 -7.88 -15.91
CA GLN A 15 2.49 -6.79 -15.48
C GLN A 15 1.20 -7.30 -14.84
N GLU A 16 0.60 -8.36 -15.39
CA GLU A 16 -0.63 -8.96 -14.86
C GLU A 16 -0.46 -9.47 -13.42
N VAL A 17 0.68 -10.08 -13.11
CA VAL A 17 0.99 -10.55 -11.75
C VAL A 17 1.10 -9.38 -10.77
N LEU A 18 1.63 -8.24 -11.22
CA LEU A 18 1.68 -7.05 -10.37
C LEU A 18 0.28 -6.45 -10.16
N LEU A 19 -0.54 -6.39 -11.22
CA LEU A 19 -1.93 -5.92 -11.13
C LEU A 19 -2.78 -6.82 -10.22
N GLU A 20 -2.58 -8.14 -10.27
CA GLU A 20 -3.22 -9.09 -9.35
C GLU A 20 -2.87 -8.80 -7.89
N LYS A 21 -1.59 -8.54 -7.58
CA LYS A 21 -1.16 -8.17 -6.22
C LYS A 21 -1.77 -6.86 -5.75
N VAL A 22 -1.89 -5.88 -6.65
CA VAL A 22 -2.52 -4.59 -6.38
C VAL A 22 -4.01 -4.78 -6.08
N TYR A 23 -4.70 -5.61 -6.86
CA TYR A 23 -6.09 -6.00 -6.61
C TYR A 23 -6.26 -6.71 -5.27
N ASP A 24 -5.39 -7.68 -4.95
CA ASP A 24 -5.38 -8.39 -3.67
C ASP A 24 -5.20 -7.43 -2.49
N LEU A 25 -4.31 -6.46 -2.60
CA LEU A 25 -4.09 -5.45 -1.57
C LEU A 25 -5.37 -4.64 -1.30
N LEU A 26 -6.06 -4.18 -2.34
CA LEU A 26 -7.33 -3.47 -2.20
C LEU A 26 -8.41 -4.34 -1.55
N ASN A 27 -8.55 -5.59 -1.98
CA ASN A 27 -9.53 -6.50 -1.42
C ASN A 27 -9.30 -6.77 0.06
N ILE A 28 -8.04 -6.89 0.47
CA ILE A 28 -7.69 -7.06 1.88
C ILE A 28 -8.11 -5.82 2.68
N PHE A 29 -7.77 -4.62 2.21
CA PHE A 29 -8.12 -3.38 2.91
C PHE A 29 -9.64 -3.18 3.01
N PHE A 30 -10.34 -3.21 1.89
CA PHE A 30 -11.79 -3.00 1.89
C PHE A 30 -12.53 -4.14 2.60
N GLY A 31 -12.05 -5.38 2.45
CA GLY A 31 -12.57 -6.53 3.19
C GLY A 31 -12.38 -6.43 4.70
N SER A 32 -11.30 -5.80 5.17
CA SER A 32 -11.07 -5.61 6.62
C SER A 32 -12.12 -4.72 7.27
N LYS A 33 -12.53 -3.64 6.59
CA LYS A 33 -13.60 -2.76 7.09
C LYS A 33 -14.89 -3.55 7.28
N GLU A 34 -15.25 -4.38 6.31
CA GLU A 34 -16.45 -5.23 6.41
C GLU A 34 -16.32 -6.31 7.49
N LEU A 35 -15.13 -6.89 7.66
CA LEU A 35 -14.87 -7.84 8.74
C LEU A 35 -15.06 -7.18 10.11
N PHE A 36 -14.49 -5.98 10.32
CA PHE A 36 -14.67 -5.21 11.55
C PHE A 36 -16.09 -4.73 11.81
N ARG A 37 -16.93 -4.64 10.78
CA ARG A 37 -18.36 -4.35 10.95
C ARG A 37 -19.11 -5.51 11.60
N ARG A 38 -18.57 -6.74 11.48
CA ARG A 38 -19.19 -8.01 11.90
C ARG A 38 -18.53 -8.65 13.12
N CYS A 39 -17.31 -8.23 13.49
CA CYS A 39 -16.54 -8.81 14.59
C CYS A 39 -16.09 -7.72 15.57
N ASP A 40 -16.22 -8.01 16.88
CA ASP A 40 -15.69 -7.14 17.91
C ASP A 40 -14.17 -7.34 18.01
N LEU A 41 -13.40 -6.28 17.75
CA LEU A 41 -11.94 -6.28 17.86
C LEU A 41 -11.45 -6.60 19.28
N ASN A 42 -12.27 -6.32 20.29
CA ASN A 42 -11.95 -6.59 21.69
C ASN A 42 -12.29 -8.02 22.10
N ASP A 43 -13.09 -8.75 21.31
CA ASP A 43 -13.35 -10.16 21.54
C ASP A 43 -12.16 -10.99 21.03
N GLU A 44 -11.26 -11.33 21.96
CA GLU A 44 -10.09 -12.17 21.66
C GLU A 44 -10.45 -13.64 21.37
N GLN A 45 -11.69 -14.05 21.59
CA GLN A 45 -12.18 -15.39 21.29
C GLN A 45 -12.88 -15.49 19.94
N ASP A 46 -13.22 -14.35 19.30
CA ASP A 46 -13.82 -14.35 17.97
C ASP A 46 -12.83 -14.94 16.94
N PRO A 47 -13.18 -16.06 16.26
CA PRO A 47 -12.32 -16.68 15.26
C PRO A 47 -11.95 -15.75 14.09
N LEU A 48 -12.83 -14.83 13.70
CA LEU A 48 -12.57 -13.87 12.64
C LEU A 48 -11.53 -12.84 13.08
N ASN A 49 -11.65 -12.34 14.31
CA ASN A 49 -10.67 -11.42 14.90
C ASN A 49 -9.30 -12.09 15.04
N LEU A 50 -9.25 -13.35 15.50
CA LEU A 50 -8.02 -14.12 15.61
C LEU A 50 -7.31 -14.30 14.24
N LEU A 51 -8.06 -14.65 13.19
CA LEU A 51 -7.51 -14.76 11.83
C LEU A 51 -7.00 -13.40 11.34
N HIS A 52 -7.79 -12.36 11.56
CA HIS A 52 -7.45 -11.01 11.15
C HIS A 52 -6.16 -10.53 11.84
N ARG A 53 -6.08 -10.55 13.17
CA ARG A 53 -4.88 -10.15 13.94
C ARG A 53 -3.64 -10.95 13.53
N ARG A 54 -3.81 -12.22 13.17
CA ARG A 54 -2.70 -13.10 12.78
C ARG A 54 -2.14 -12.81 11.38
N PHE A 55 -2.99 -12.41 10.43
CA PHE A 55 -2.61 -12.40 9.02
C PHE A 55 -2.69 -11.04 8.34
N PHE A 56 -3.52 -10.11 8.80
CA PHE A 56 -3.82 -8.87 8.09
C PHE A 56 -2.55 -8.02 7.89
N ASP A 57 -1.95 -7.53 8.97
CA ASP A 57 -0.77 -6.66 8.94
C ASP A 57 0.37 -7.28 8.13
N ARG A 58 0.59 -8.59 8.32
CA ARG A 58 1.63 -9.34 7.62
C ARG A 58 1.36 -9.45 6.12
N LYS A 59 0.12 -9.69 5.73
CA LYS A 59 -0.25 -9.84 4.32
C LYS A 59 -0.19 -8.49 3.61
N VAL A 60 -0.69 -7.44 4.25
CA VAL A 60 -0.61 -6.06 3.77
C VAL A 60 0.83 -5.61 3.60
N SER A 61 1.67 -5.75 4.63
CA SER A 61 3.07 -5.29 4.57
C SER A 61 3.85 -6.05 3.50
N ARG A 62 3.64 -7.36 3.42
CA ARG A 62 4.24 -8.21 2.37
C ARG A 62 3.83 -7.76 0.97
N LEU A 63 2.54 -7.58 0.70
CA LEU A 63 2.06 -7.15 -0.61
C LEU A 63 2.61 -5.76 -0.99
N MET A 64 2.57 -4.81 -0.05
CA MET A 64 3.13 -3.48 -0.25
C MET A 64 4.62 -3.53 -0.64
N ILE A 65 5.43 -4.31 0.07
CA ILE A 65 6.86 -4.48 -0.22
C ILE A 65 7.07 -5.17 -1.57
N GLU A 66 6.31 -6.23 -1.86
CA GLU A 66 6.43 -6.97 -3.13
C GLU A 66 6.06 -6.08 -4.33
N ILE A 67 5.00 -5.27 -4.22
CA ILE A 67 4.58 -4.32 -5.25
C ILE A 67 5.65 -3.24 -5.43
N ALA A 68 6.07 -2.60 -4.34
CA ALA A 68 7.06 -1.52 -4.38
C ALA A 68 8.42 -1.99 -4.94
N ALA A 69 8.90 -3.16 -4.52
CA ALA A 69 10.15 -3.73 -5.01
C ALA A 69 10.09 -4.06 -6.51
N THR A 70 8.99 -4.70 -6.94
CA THR A 70 8.77 -5.04 -8.35
C THR A 70 8.71 -3.80 -9.23
N LEU A 71 7.96 -2.77 -8.81
CA LEU A 71 7.91 -1.48 -9.49
C LEU A 71 9.27 -0.79 -9.54
N ARG A 72 10.03 -0.85 -8.46
CA ARG A 72 11.34 -0.22 -8.37
C ARG A 72 12.34 -0.84 -9.35
N VAL A 73 12.33 -2.17 -9.46
CA VAL A 73 13.15 -2.91 -10.43
C VAL A 73 12.73 -2.57 -11.86
N MET A 74 11.43 -2.54 -12.16
CA MET A 74 10.91 -2.13 -13.46
C MET A 74 11.33 -0.70 -13.81
N ASP A 75 11.13 0.24 -12.90
CA ASP A 75 11.48 1.66 -13.09
C ASP A 75 12.98 1.85 -13.34
N ASP A 76 13.85 1.12 -12.63
CA ASP A 76 15.30 1.12 -12.92
C ASP A 76 15.60 0.52 -14.30
N HIS A 77 14.94 -0.58 -14.68
CA HIS A 77 15.12 -1.18 -15.99
C HIS A 77 14.74 -0.21 -17.12
N MET A 78 13.53 0.36 -17.05
CA MET A 78 12.99 1.26 -18.08
C MET A 78 13.80 2.55 -18.21
N ARG A 79 14.30 3.11 -17.09
CA ARG A 79 15.15 4.32 -17.13
C ARG A 79 16.56 4.06 -17.66
N ASN A 80 17.05 2.82 -17.55
CA ASN A 80 18.36 2.42 -18.09
C ASN A 80 18.34 2.16 -19.60
N LEU A 81 17.15 2.06 -20.23
CA LEU A 81 17.03 2.02 -21.68
C LEU A 81 17.55 3.34 -22.31
N PRO A 82 18.03 3.32 -23.56
CA PRO A 82 18.42 4.54 -24.27
C PRO A 82 17.30 5.59 -24.25
N SER A 83 17.63 6.87 -24.09
CA SER A 83 16.63 7.96 -24.03
C SER A 83 15.72 8.02 -25.27
N GLU A 84 16.24 7.56 -26.41
CA GLU A 84 15.52 7.55 -27.67
C GLU A 84 14.61 6.32 -27.87
N SER A 85 14.69 5.31 -26.99
CA SER A 85 13.84 4.11 -27.07
C SER A 85 12.35 4.50 -26.96
N PRO A 86 11.50 4.03 -27.89
CA PRO A 86 10.06 4.23 -27.81
C PRO A 86 9.47 3.74 -26.48
N GLU A 87 9.92 2.59 -26.01
CA GLU A 87 9.47 1.95 -24.77
C GLU A 87 9.77 2.83 -23.55
N ARG A 88 10.97 3.44 -23.50
CA ARG A 88 11.31 4.39 -22.44
C ARG A 88 10.46 5.65 -22.52
N LYS A 89 10.24 6.20 -23.72
CA LYS A 89 9.44 7.41 -23.90
C LYS A 89 8.00 7.19 -23.44
N GLU A 90 7.38 6.08 -23.87
CA GLU A 90 6.04 5.68 -23.45
C GLU A 90 5.96 5.52 -21.92
N TYR A 91 6.90 4.79 -21.34
CA TYR A 91 6.98 4.61 -19.89
C TYR A 91 7.08 5.94 -19.13
N MET A 92 7.95 6.84 -19.58
CA MET A 92 8.14 8.14 -18.93
C MET A 92 6.89 9.03 -19.01
N GLU A 93 6.08 8.93 -20.07
CA GLU A 93 4.78 9.61 -20.12
C GLU A 93 3.80 9.02 -19.11
N LYS A 94 3.72 7.68 -18.99
CA LYS A 94 2.89 7.04 -17.96
C LYS A 94 3.33 7.41 -16.54
N VAL A 95 4.64 7.50 -16.28
CA VAL A 95 5.18 7.97 -14.99
C VAL A 95 4.70 9.38 -14.67
N LYS A 96 4.71 10.31 -15.63
CA LYS A 96 4.21 11.68 -15.37
C LYS A 96 2.75 11.68 -14.92
N HIS A 97 1.92 10.80 -15.46
CA HIS A 97 0.53 10.66 -15.02
C HIS A 97 0.42 10.03 -13.63
N ALA A 98 1.24 9.01 -13.33
CA ALA A 98 1.29 8.37 -12.03
C ALA A 98 1.85 9.29 -10.93
N ASP A 99 2.71 10.25 -11.27
CA ASP A 99 3.28 11.22 -10.32
C ASP A 99 2.37 12.43 -10.06
N GLN A 100 1.19 12.50 -10.69
CA GLN A 100 0.17 13.53 -10.37
C GLN A 100 -0.49 13.28 -9.01
N PHE A 101 -0.35 12.06 -8.47
CA PHE A 101 -0.90 11.69 -7.18
C PHE A 101 0.01 12.18 -6.05
N SER A 102 -0.56 12.77 -5.00
CA SER A 102 0.19 13.15 -3.80
C SER A 102 0.13 12.00 -2.79
N PHE A 103 1.26 11.31 -2.61
CA PHE A 103 1.32 10.08 -1.81
C PHE A 103 1.55 10.30 -0.30
N GLY A 104 1.89 11.52 0.14
CA GLY A 104 2.21 11.83 1.53
C GLY A 104 1.27 12.87 2.14
N LEU A 105 0.72 12.59 3.32
CA LEU A 105 -0.14 13.53 4.05
C LEU A 105 0.56 14.35 5.14
N PHE A 106 1.81 14.01 5.48
CA PHE A 106 2.63 14.77 6.43
C PHE A 106 3.99 15.08 5.80
N ASP A 107 4.44 16.32 6.02
CA ASP A 107 5.57 17.03 5.42
C ASP A 107 5.39 17.52 3.97
N ASP A 108 6.15 18.58 3.64
CA ASP A 108 6.37 19.23 2.32
C ASP A 108 6.90 18.28 1.22
N LEU A 109 6.69 16.97 1.37
CA LEU A 109 7.15 15.92 0.48
C LEU A 109 6.00 15.48 -0.42
N ASN A 110 5.82 16.21 -1.53
CA ASN A 110 5.21 15.65 -2.74
C ASN A 110 6.15 14.55 -3.26
N LEU A 111 6.07 13.37 -2.67
CA LEU A 111 6.82 12.20 -3.14
C LEU A 111 6.31 11.82 -4.52
N ASP A 112 7.20 11.44 -5.42
CA ASP A 112 6.82 10.75 -6.66
C ASP A 112 6.63 9.24 -6.38
N LEU A 113 6.15 8.48 -7.38
CA LEU A 113 5.89 7.05 -7.21
C LEU A 113 7.18 6.27 -6.89
N ARG A 114 8.32 6.66 -7.48
CA ARG A 114 9.62 6.03 -7.23
C ARG A 114 10.08 6.27 -5.80
N GLN A 115 9.94 7.48 -5.29
CA GLN A 115 10.26 7.86 -3.92
C GLN A 115 9.34 7.13 -2.94
N THR A 116 8.06 7.04 -3.24
CA THR A 116 7.08 6.28 -2.45
C THR A 116 7.48 4.80 -2.35
N CYS A 117 7.82 4.17 -3.47
CA CYS A 117 8.33 2.79 -3.48
C CYS A 117 9.60 2.64 -2.63
N ASN A 118 10.55 3.59 -2.71
CA ASN A 118 11.75 3.57 -1.87
C ASN A 118 11.42 3.66 -0.38
N LYS A 119 10.43 4.47 0.02
CA LYS A 119 10.00 4.56 1.42
C LYS A 119 9.40 3.26 1.91
N ILE A 120 8.56 2.61 1.12
CA ILE A 120 7.97 1.30 1.45
C ILE A 120 9.08 0.25 1.64
N ILE A 121 10.03 0.15 0.70
CA ILE A 121 11.10 -0.86 0.71
C ILE A 121 12.04 -0.68 1.92
N HIS A 122 12.33 0.56 2.29
CA HIS A 122 13.31 0.88 3.34
C HIS A 122 12.68 1.28 4.67
N THR A 123 11.40 1.00 4.87
CA THR A 123 10.72 1.33 6.12
C THR A 123 11.23 0.46 7.26
N GLU A 124 11.46 1.07 8.42
CA GLU A 124 11.78 0.38 9.67
C GLU A 124 10.50 0.16 10.50
N VAL A 125 9.53 1.07 10.36
CA VAL A 125 8.22 1.02 11.01
C VAL A 125 7.14 0.95 9.95
N PHE A 126 6.20 0.02 10.10
CA PHE A 126 5.05 -0.13 9.23
C PHE A 126 3.82 -0.26 10.13
N GLU A 127 3.08 0.83 10.29
CA GLU A 127 1.93 0.92 11.20
C GLU A 127 0.67 1.24 10.41
N LEU A 128 -0.34 0.38 10.56
CA LEU A 128 -1.65 0.59 9.97
C LEU A 128 -2.45 1.55 10.84
N HIS A 129 -3.10 2.54 10.22
CA HIS A 129 -3.83 3.55 10.98
C HIS A 129 -5.21 3.04 11.36
N LEU A 130 -5.43 2.82 12.66
CA LEU A 130 -6.74 2.53 13.24
C LEU A 130 -7.49 3.83 13.52
N VAL A 131 -8.78 3.86 13.20
CA VAL A 131 -9.70 4.95 13.54
C VAL A 131 -10.95 4.38 14.20
N ASN A 132 -11.61 5.19 15.03
CA ASN A 132 -12.89 4.83 15.60
C ASN A 132 -13.96 4.85 14.49
N GLY A 133 -14.81 3.83 14.48
CA GLY A 133 -15.96 3.76 13.59
C GLY A 133 -17.00 4.83 13.93
N SER A 134 -17.59 5.43 12.90
CA SER A 134 -18.67 6.42 13.04
C SER A 134 -20.07 5.83 12.86
N GLU A 135 -20.16 4.56 12.48
CA GLU A 135 -21.41 3.83 12.19
C GLU A 135 -21.60 2.73 13.23
N ALA A 136 -22.83 2.33 13.53
CA ALA A 136 -23.07 1.27 14.51
C ALA A 136 -22.49 -0.08 14.04
N HIS A 137 -21.93 -0.85 14.97
CA HIS A 137 -21.47 -2.20 14.70
C HIS A 137 -22.69 -3.14 14.55
N GLU A 138 -22.65 -4.16 13.67
CA GLU A 138 -23.85 -5.01 13.45
C GLU A 138 -24.32 -5.74 14.72
N ASN A 139 -23.38 -6.06 15.61
CA ASN A 139 -23.67 -6.72 16.89
C ASN A 139 -24.00 -5.73 18.02
N ASP A 140 -24.08 -4.41 17.74
CA ASP A 140 -24.56 -3.43 18.71
C ASP A 140 -26.08 -3.56 18.87
N ILE A 141 -26.50 -4.52 19.71
CA ILE A 141 -27.91 -4.77 20.06
C ILE A 141 -28.62 -3.48 20.53
N VAL A 142 -27.86 -2.54 21.12
CA VAL A 142 -28.35 -1.25 21.61
C VAL A 142 -28.79 -0.32 20.48
N PHE A 143 -28.10 -0.33 19.33
CA PHE A 143 -28.51 0.45 18.15
C PHE A 143 -29.73 -0.14 17.47
N GLN A 144 -29.88 -1.48 17.49
CA GLN A 144 -31.09 -2.15 17.01
C GLN A 144 -32.33 -1.88 17.86
N GLN A 145 -32.15 -1.40 19.10
CA GLN A 145 -33.23 -1.16 20.06
C GLN A 145 -33.58 0.33 20.26
N ASP A 146 -33.03 1.24 19.43
CA ASP A 146 -33.33 2.68 19.45
C ASP A 146 -33.10 3.36 20.82
N MET A 147 -32.25 2.75 21.66
CA MET A 147 -31.89 3.26 22.98
C MET A 147 -30.67 4.18 22.82
N GLY A 148 -30.97 5.47 22.65
CA GLY A 148 -30.03 6.53 22.27
C GLY A 148 -28.74 6.70 23.10
N ASP A 149 -27.85 7.47 22.49
CA ASP A 149 -26.64 8.13 23.02
C ASP A 149 -25.60 7.27 23.75
N ARG A 150 -25.34 6.03 23.28
CA ARG A 150 -24.03 5.40 23.56
C ARG A 150 -23.04 5.69 22.44
N GLU A 151 -21.86 6.16 22.84
CA GLU A 151 -20.71 6.30 21.95
C GLU A 151 -20.42 4.94 21.30
N ILE A 152 -20.35 4.96 19.98
CA ILE A 152 -19.98 3.81 19.16
C ILE A 152 -18.50 3.50 19.47
N HIS A 153 -18.24 2.31 20.04
CA HIS A 153 -16.91 1.89 20.45
C HIS A 153 -16.43 0.69 19.64
N TRP A 154 -16.14 0.91 18.36
CA TRP A 154 -15.32 -0.03 17.58
C TRP A 154 -14.31 0.73 16.74
N GLN A 155 -13.27 0.02 16.30
CA GLN A 155 -12.19 0.58 15.49
C GLN A 155 -12.10 -0.18 14.18
N HIS A 156 -11.63 0.50 13.14
CA HIS A 156 -11.27 -0.14 11.89
C HIS A 156 -10.03 0.50 11.30
N TYR A 157 -9.37 -0.22 10.40
CA TYR A 157 -8.29 0.37 9.62
C TYR A 157 -8.84 1.41 8.66
N ARG A 158 -8.14 2.54 8.57
CA ARG A 158 -8.32 3.53 7.52
C ARG A 158 -7.35 3.20 6.37
N ASP A 159 -7.56 3.85 5.23
CA ASP A 159 -6.78 3.64 4.00
C ASP A 159 -5.35 4.23 4.06
N TYR A 160 -4.80 4.39 5.27
CA TYR A 160 -3.50 5.02 5.51
C TYR A 160 -2.54 4.11 6.26
N ILE A 161 -1.29 4.14 5.84
CA ILE A 161 -0.17 3.47 6.48
C ILE A 161 0.86 4.50 6.90
N ARG A 162 1.26 4.45 8.16
CA ARG A 162 2.41 5.19 8.64
C ARG A 162 3.68 4.39 8.37
N LEU A 163 4.57 5.00 7.62
CA LEU A 163 5.91 4.51 7.34
C LEU A 163 6.91 5.41 8.06
N ALA A 164 7.92 4.82 8.68
CA ALA A 164 9.04 5.57 9.23
C ALA A 164 10.34 4.81 9.10
N GLY A 165 11.44 5.55 9.01
CA GLY A 165 12.77 4.96 8.96
C GLY A 165 13.85 6.02 9.00
N ARG A 166 15.08 5.60 8.67
CA ARG A 166 16.26 6.46 8.73
C ARG A 166 17.00 6.49 7.41
N ARG A 167 17.59 7.65 7.08
CA ARG A 167 18.58 7.81 6.02
C ARG A 167 19.82 8.45 6.63
N GLY A 168 20.83 7.64 6.93
CA GLY A 168 21.96 8.09 7.74
C GLY A 168 21.49 8.53 9.12
N LYS A 169 21.68 9.82 9.46
CA LYS A 169 21.24 10.40 10.74
C LYS A 169 19.84 11.03 10.70
N GLN A 170 19.24 11.17 9.52
CA GLN A 170 17.93 11.82 9.37
C GLN A 170 16.82 10.79 9.49
N GLN A 171 15.86 11.06 10.38
CA GLN A 171 14.60 10.32 10.45
C GLN A 171 13.63 10.86 9.40
N TRP A 172 12.76 9.99 8.90
CA TRP A 172 11.66 10.38 8.03
C TRP A 172 10.39 9.67 8.45
N PHE A 173 9.26 10.33 8.22
CA PHE A 173 7.92 9.82 8.49
C PHE A 173 7.05 10.13 7.28
N VAL A 174 6.20 9.19 6.88
CA VAL A 174 5.26 9.36 5.77
C VAL A 174 3.95 8.71 6.19
N LEU A 175 2.83 9.40 5.98
CA LEU A 175 1.51 8.78 5.98
C LEU A 175 1.09 8.57 4.54
N LEU A 176 1.09 7.31 4.12
CA LEU A 176 0.81 6.86 2.76
C LEU A 176 -0.67 6.49 2.64
N ASN A 177 -1.37 7.07 1.66
CA ASN A 177 -2.70 6.60 1.28
C ASN A 177 -2.62 5.42 0.30
N ILE A 178 -3.29 4.33 0.62
CA ILE A 178 -3.18 3.07 -0.12
C ILE A 178 -3.94 3.13 -1.43
N GLU A 179 -5.15 3.68 -1.42
CA GLU A 179 -5.96 3.85 -2.63
C GLU A 179 -5.24 4.74 -3.66
N THR A 180 -4.60 5.81 -3.18
CA THR A 180 -3.79 6.72 -3.99
C THR A 180 -2.57 6.00 -4.56
N PHE A 181 -1.84 5.25 -3.73
CA PHE A 181 -0.71 4.43 -4.18
C PHE A 181 -1.14 3.45 -5.27
N VAL A 182 -2.17 2.64 -5.00
CA VAL A 182 -2.72 1.66 -5.94
C VAL A 182 -3.18 2.32 -7.24
N SER A 183 -3.88 3.45 -7.16
CA SER A 183 -4.36 4.17 -8.35
C SER A 183 -3.21 4.61 -9.25
N ALA A 184 -2.11 5.11 -8.66
CA ALA A 184 -0.92 5.45 -9.43
C ALA A 184 -0.24 4.23 -10.07
N VAL A 185 -0.19 3.10 -9.36
CA VAL A 185 0.34 1.84 -9.92
C VAL A 185 -0.51 1.38 -11.10
N VAL A 186 -1.84 1.39 -10.97
CA VAL A 186 -2.74 1.02 -12.07
C VAL A 186 -2.60 1.98 -13.25
N LYS A 187 -2.43 3.29 -13.02
CA LYS A 187 -2.19 4.27 -14.09
C LYS A 187 -0.85 4.09 -14.79
N LEU A 188 0.17 3.61 -14.08
CA LEU A 188 1.47 3.34 -14.67
C LEU A 188 1.44 2.09 -15.57
N LEU A 189 0.67 1.08 -15.17
CA LEU A 189 0.63 -0.23 -15.82
C LEU A 189 -0.43 -0.30 -16.92
N GLY A 190 -1.65 0.17 -16.64
CA GLY A 190 -2.77 0.26 -17.59
C GLY A 190 -2.46 1.16 -18.79
#